data_AF-A0A7X6YZS5-F1
#
_entry.id   AF-A0A7X6YZS5-F1
#
_cell.length_a   1.000
_cell.length_b   1.000
_cell.length_c   1.000
_cell.angle_alpha   90.00
_cell.angle_beta   90.00
_cell.angle_gamma   90.00
#
_symmetry.space_group_name_H-M   'P 1'
#
loop_
_entity.id
_entity.type
_entity.pdbx_description
1 polymer ?
#
loop_
_entity_poly.entity_id
_entity_poly.type
_entity_poly.pdbx_seq_one_letter_code
_entity_poly.pdbx_strand_id
1 'polypeptide(L)' 'MDRDGYSKDEANKRIDAQMSLDEKASRSNYVLYNEGEREETFKAIDEILRLLG' A
#
# COMPACT_ATOMS: atom_id res chain seq x y z
N MET A 1 -4.90 -12.73 -4.41
CA MET A 1 -5.15 -14.10 -4.88
C MET A 1 -5.66 -14.04 -6.31
N ASP A 2 -6.77 -13.36 -6.57
CA ASP A 2 -7.38 -13.30 -7.91
C ASP A 2 -6.51 -12.67 -9.02
N ARG A 3 -5.72 -11.63 -8.71
CA ARG A 3 -4.84 -10.99 -9.70
C ARG A 3 -3.69 -11.91 -10.16
N ASP A 4 -3.09 -12.62 -9.21
CA ASP A 4 -1.82 -13.36 -9.43
C ASP A 4 -2.02 -14.89 -9.43
N GLY A 5 -3.25 -15.37 -9.20
CA GLY A 5 -3.59 -16.80 -9.15
C GLY A 5 -3.11 -17.57 -7.90
N TYR A 6 -2.56 -16.89 -6.88
CA TYR A 6 -2.03 -17.57 -5.70
C TYR A 6 -3.11 -18.11 -4.77
N SER A 7 -2.81 -19.24 -4.15
CA SER A 7 -3.56 -19.73 -2.99
C SER A 7 -3.41 -18.77 -1.80
N LYS A 8 -4.33 -18.88 -0.83
CA LYS A 8 -4.27 -18.08 0.39
C LYS A 8 -2.97 -18.24 1.16
N ASP A 9 -2.53 -19.49 1.29
CA ASP A 9 -1.31 -19.81 2.03
C ASP A 9 -0.07 -19.28 1.33
N GLU A 10 -0.02 -19.33 -0.01
CA GLU A 10 1.08 -18.75 -0.78
C GLU A 10 1.09 -17.22 -0.72
N ALA A 11 -0.08 -16.58 -0.77
CA ALA A 11 -0.19 -15.13 -0.61
C ALA A 11 0.29 -14.69 0.78
N ASN A 12 -0.09 -15.41 1.84
CA ASN A 12 0.34 -15.12 3.21
C ASN A 12 1.86 -15.29 3.36
N LYS A 13 2.45 -16.39 2.87
CA LYS A 13 3.91 -16.59 2.89
C LYS A 13 4.67 -15.44 2.23
N ARG A 14 4.12 -14.86 1.16
CA ARG A 14 4.72 -13.72 0.46
C ARG A 14 4.59 -12.43 1.24
N ILE A 15 3.47 -12.22 1.94
CA ILE A 15 3.26 -11.07 2.84
C ILE A 15 4.23 -11.17 4.01
N ASP A 16 4.33 -12.35 4.63
CA ASP A 16 5.16 -12.60 5.82
C ASP A 16 6.67 -12.52 5.53
N ALA A 17 7.07 -12.74 4.27
CA ALA A 17 8.47 -12.60 3.84
C ALA A 17 8.91 -11.14 3.67
N GLN A 18 7.98 -10.19 3.75
CA GLN A 18 8.26 -8.76 3.63
C GLN A 18 8.30 -8.10 5.02
N MET A 19 8.80 -6.86 5.06
CA MET A 19 8.64 -5.99 6.23
C MET A 19 7.14 -5.80 6.53
N SER A 20 6.77 -5.74 7.81
CA SER A 20 5.38 -5.52 8.19
C SER A 20 4.89 -4.16 7.67
N LEU A 21 3.58 -4.06 7.44
CA LEU A 21 2.97 -2.80 6.99
C LEU A 21 3.22 -1.67 8.00
N ASP A 22 3.12 -1.96 9.29
CA ASP A 22 3.37 -1.00 10.36
C ASP A 22 4.81 -0.50 10.36
N GLU A 23 5.79 -1.40 10.20
CA GLU A 23 7.19 -1.02 10.17
C GLU A 23 7.49 -0.18 8.92
N LYS A 24 6.95 -0.57 7.76
CA LYS A 24 7.08 0.19 6.51
C LYS A 24 6.48 1.58 6.64
N ALA A 25 5.30 1.70 7.27
CA ALA A 25 4.63 2.98 7.50
C ALA A 25 5.46 3.87 8.44
N SER A 26 5.98 3.31 9.53
CA SER A 26 6.78 4.06 10.52
C SER A 26 8.07 4.66 9.95
N ARG A 27 8.63 4.04 8.90
CA ARG A 27 9.87 4.47 8.24
C ARG A 27 9.63 5.41 7.05
N SER A 28 8.38 5.67 6.68
CA SER A 28 8.04 6.44 5.47
C SER A 28 7.77 7.92 5.78
N ASN A 29 8.15 8.82 4.87
CA ASN A 29 7.83 10.25 4.98
C ASN A 29 6.33 10.52 4.73
N TYR A 30 5.71 9.74 3.85
CA TYR A 30 4.29 9.78 3.52
C TYR A 30 3.77 8.36 3.33
N VAL A 31 2.53 8.11 3.75
CA VAL A 31 1.84 6.83 3.59
C VAL A 31 0.56 7.05 2.80
N LEU A 32 0.37 6.27 1.73
CA LEU A 32 -0.83 6.31 0.90
C LEU A 32 -1.62 5.01 1.06
N TYR A 33 -2.87 5.13 1.50
CA TYR A 33 -3.81 4.03 1.61
C TYR A 33 -4.64 3.94 0.31
N ASN A 34 -4.81 2.74 -0.22
CA ASN A 34 -5.50 2.48 -1.49
C ASN A 34 -6.69 1.52 -1.33
N GLU A 35 -7.18 1.35 -0.10
CA GLU A 35 -8.31 0.46 0.24
C GLU A 35 -9.67 1.09 -0.12
N GLY A 36 -9.70 2.39 -0.39
CA GLY A 36 -10.90 3.16 -0.74
C GLY A 36 -11.16 3.27 -2.25
N GLU A 37 -12.01 4.21 -2.61
CA GLU A 37 -12.35 4.46 -4.01
C GLU A 37 -11.15 5.02 -4.77
N ARG A 38 -11.09 4.73 -6.08
CA ARG A 38 -9.98 5.19 -6.93
C ARG A 38 -9.82 6.72 -6.88
N GLU A 39 -10.93 7.45 -6.81
CA GLU A 39 -10.91 8.92 -6.73
C GLU A 39 -10.27 9.43 -5.44
N GLU A 40 -10.48 8.76 -4.31
CA GLU A 40 -9.85 9.10 -3.03
C GLU A 40 -8.34 8.93 -3.09
N THR A 41 -7.88 7.87 -3.76
CA THR A 41 -6.46 7.63 -4.01
C THR A 41 -5.85 8.77 -4.84
N PHE A 42 -6.53 9.25 -5.88
CA PHE A 42 -6.03 10.38 -6.69
C PHE A 42 -5.91 11.66 -5.87
N LYS A 43 -6.90 11.97 -5.03
CA LYS A 43 -6.87 13.14 -4.14
C LYS A 43 -5.67 13.08 -3.19
N ALA A 44 -5.40 11.93 -2.58
CA ALA A 44 -4.25 11.74 -1.71
C ALA A 44 -2.92 11.92 -2.45
N ILE A 45 -2.81 11.48 -3.71
CA ILE A 45 -1.63 11.73 -4.56
C ILE A 45 -1.45 13.23 -4.79
N ASP A 46 -2.51 13.94 -5.18
CA ASP A 46 -2.45 15.38 -5.46
C ASP A 46 -2.04 16.21 -4.23
N GLU A 47 -2.39 15.77 -3.03
CA GLU A 47 -1.94 16.39 -1.78
C GLU A 47 -0.45 16.17 -1.53
N ILE A 48 0.04 14.93 -1.69
CA ILE A 48 1.46 14.61 -1.52
C ILE A 48 2.31 15.39 -2.53
N LEU A 49 1.88 15.46 -3.80
CA LEU A 49 2.61 16.19 -4.84
C LEU A 49 2.69 17.69 -4.54
N ARG A 50 1.63 18.28 -3.95
CA ARG A 50 1.65 19.68 -3.51
C ARG A 50 2.61 19.95 -2.35
N LEU A 51 2.87 18.97 -1.49
CA LEU A 51 3.84 19.09 -0.39
C LEU A 51 5.30 18.93 -0.85
N LEU A 52 5.52 18.35 -2.03
CA LEU A 52 6.85 18.09 -2.59
C LEU A 52 7.32 19.17 -3.59
N GLY A 53 6.43 20.09 -3.99
CA GLY A 53 6.71 21.23 -4.86
C GLY A 53 6.88 22.53 -4.09
#